data_AF-A0A7C5DVS3-F1
#
_entry.id   AF-A0A7C5DVS3-F1
#
_cell.length_a   1.000
_cell.length_b   1.000
_cell.length_c   1.000
_cell.angle_alpha   90.00
_cell.angle_beta   90.00
_cell.angle_gamma   90.00
#
_symmetry.space_group_name_H-M   'P 1'
#
loop_
_entity.id
_entity.type
_entity.pdbx_description
1 polymer ?
#
loop_
_entity_poly.entity_id
_entity_poly.type
_entity_poly.pdbx_seq_one_letter_code
_entity_poly.pdbx_strand_id
1 'polypeptide(L)' 'HPFYDKWWPHGHIIGWEHTFIHAIAHFLDAVVNNRSIAPYGATFEDGYRCALVCDTILKSAETGKKELIQY' A
#
# COMPACT_ATOMS: atom_id res chain seq x y z
N HIS A 1 -6.33 15.19 -1.23
CA HIS A 1 -5.67 14.13 -0.45
C HIS A 1 -5.86 14.43 1.04
N PRO A 2 -6.16 13.44 1.92
CA PRO A 2 -6.52 13.66 3.33
C PRO A 2 -5.48 14.39 4.19
N PHE A 3 -4.22 14.42 3.74
CA PHE A 3 -3.10 14.97 4.49
C PHE A 3 -2.47 16.22 3.86
N TYR A 4 -3.08 16.81 2.82
CA TYR A 4 -2.50 17.96 2.12
C TYR A 4 -2.48 19.23 3.00
N ASP A 5 -3.48 19.39 3.87
CA ASP A 5 -3.60 20.49 4.83
C ASP A 5 -2.55 20.46 5.95
N LYS A 6 -1.76 19.38 6.07
CA LYS A 6 -0.74 19.20 7.12
C LYS A 6 0.64 19.76 6.78
N TRP A 7 0.82 20.29 5.57
CA TRP A 7 2.13 20.70 5.07
C TRP A 7 2.26 22.20 4.88
N TRP A 8 1.91 22.70 3.70
CA TRP A 8 2.20 24.04 3.26
C TRP A 8 0.93 24.74 2.74
N PRO A 9 0.91 26.08 2.71
CA PRO A 9 -0.15 26.82 2.06
C PRO A 9 -0.33 26.40 0.59
N HIS A 10 -1.55 26.58 0.09
CA HIS A 10 -1.90 26.25 -1.28
C HIS A 10 -0.91 26.84 -2.30
N GLY A 11 -0.55 26.06 -3.31
CA GLY A 11 0.45 26.43 -4.33
C GLY A 11 1.85 25.87 -4.08
N HIS A 12 2.14 25.32 -2.89
CA HIS A 12 3.37 24.60 -2.62
C HIS A 12 3.16 23.10 -2.87
N ILE A 13 3.97 22.53 -3.76
CA ILE A 13 3.89 21.14 -4.16
C ILE A 13 4.53 20.27 -3.06
N ILE A 14 3.91 19.12 -2.78
CA ILE A 14 4.51 18.05 -1.98
C ILE A 14 5.10 16.99 -2.90
N GLY A 15 6.20 16.38 -2.48
CA GLY A 15 6.93 15.37 -3.26
C GLY A 15 6.65 13.93 -2.85
N TRP A 16 7.36 13.01 -3.50
CA TRP A 16 7.30 11.56 -3.27
C TRP A 16 7.56 11.19 -1.80
N GLU A 17 8.47 11.90 -1.15
CA GLU A 17 8.86 11.73 0.25
C GLU A 17 7.68 11.90 1.23
N HIS A 18 6.71 12.76 0.89
CA HIS A 18 5.55 13.02 1.74
C HIS A 18 4.65 11.78 1.87
N THR A 19 4.65 10.91 0.85
CA THR A 19 3.93 9.62 0.88
C THR A 19 4.41 8.73 2.02
N PHE A 20 5.73 8.65 2.25
CA PHE A 20 6.28 7.82 3.34
C PHE A 20 5.94 8.39 4.71
N ILE A 21 5.91 9.72 4.82
CA ILE A 21 5.55 10.41 6.06
C ILE A 21 4.06 10.19 6.37
N HIS A 22 3.18 10.21 5.35
CA HIS A 22 1.77 9.86 5.51
C HIS A 22 1.59 8.39 5.89
N ALA A 23 2.31 7.47 5.24
CA ALA A 23 2.23 6.05 5.52
C ALA A 23 2.63 5.73 6.96
N ILE A 24 3.76 6.27 7.45
CA ILE A 24 4.21 6.00 8.83
C ILE A 24 3.31 6.66 9.87
N ALA A 25 2.82 7.89 9.61
CA ALA A 25 1.89 8.56 10.51
C ALA A 25 0.58 7.77 10.67
N HIS A 26 0.01 7.29 9.56
CA HIS A 26 -1.20 6.45 9.58
C HIS A 26 -0.97 5.13 10.31
N PHE A 27 0.17 4.47 10.06
CA PHE A 27 0.53 3.23 10.75
C PHE A 27 0.66 3.41 12.26
N LEU A 28 1.38 4.44 12.70
CA LEU A 28 1.55 4.72 14.13
C LEU A 28 0.21 5.09 14.81
N ASP A 29 -0.67 5.87 14.16
CA ASP A 29 -2.01 6.16 14.69
C ASP A 29 -2.82 4.86 14.87
N ALA A 30 -2.79 3.97 13.87
CA ALA A 30 -3.50 2.70 13.93
C ALA A 30 -3.01 1.81 15.09
N VAL A 31 -1.69 1.73 15.29
CA VAL A 31 -1.09 0.95 16.39
C VAL A 31 -1.46 1.54 17.75
N VAL A 32 -1.22 2.84 17.96
CA VAL A 32 -1.42 3.49 19.27
C VAL A 32 -2.89 3.51 19.67
N ASN A 33 -3.80 3.69 18.71
CA ASN A 33 -5.23 3.77 18.97
C ASN A 33 -5.98 2.45 18.78
N ASN A 34 -5.27 1.35 18.51
CA ASN A 34 -5.85 0.03 18.22
C ASN A 34 -6.96 0.11 17.14
N ARG A 35 -6.68 0.81 16.04
CA ARG A 35 -7.59 0.97 14.90
C ARG A 35 -7.14 0.12 13.73
N SER A 36 -8.07 -0.16 12.81
CA SER A 36 -7.73 -0.82 11.55
C SER A 36 -6.83 0.07 10.70
N ILE A 37 -5.82 -0.54 10.07
CA ILE A 37 -4.98 0.14 9.07
C ILE A 37 -5.74 0.36 7.75
N ALA A 38 -6.74 -0.47 7.47
CA ALA A 38 -7.56 -0.39 6.27
C ALA A 38 -8.57 0.77 6.34
N PRO A 39 -8.98 1.34 5.18
CA PRO A 39 -8.57 0.97 3.82
C PRO A 39 -7.32 1.71 3.32
N TYR A 40 -6.72 2.59 4.12
CA TYR A 40 -5.65 3.48 3.66
C TYR A 40 -4.27 2.83 3.62
N GLY A 41 -3.97 1.95 4.58
CA GLY A 41 -2.80 1.08 4.52
C GLY A 41 -3.19 -0.37 4.22
N ALA A 42 -2.29 -1.09 3.56
CA ALA A 42 -2.48 -2.48 3.21
C ALA A 42 -2.46 -3.37 4.46
N THR A 43 -3.36 -4.34 4.50
CA THR A 43 -3.37 -5.41 5.51
C THR A 43 -2.38 -6.52 5.14
N PHE A 44 -2.16 -7.46 6.05
CA PHE A 44 -1.40 -8.68 5.71
C PHE A 44 -2.06 -9.51 4.62
N GLU A 45 -3.39 -9.54 4.58
CA GLU A 45 -4.16 -10.22 3.56
C GLU A 45 -3.92 -9.60 2.16
N ASP A 46 -3.88 -8.28 2.08
CA ASP A 46 -3.51 -7.58 0.83
C ASP A 46 -2.07 -7.91 0.41
N GLY A 47 -1.14 -7.97 1.37
CA GLY A 47 0.25 -8.37 1.15
C GLY A 47 0.38 -9.80 0.64
N TYR A 48 -0.38 -10.74 1.21
CA TYR A 48 -0.43 -12.13 0.77
C TYR A 48 -0.95 -12.25 -0.66
N ARG A 49 -2.03 -11.56 -1.01
CA ARG A 49 -2.55 -11.53 -2.38
C ARG A 49 -1.54 -10.96 -3.38
N CYS A 50 -0.80 -9.92 -2.99
CA CYS A 50 0.28 -9.38 -3.80
C CYS A 50 1.38 -10.42 -4.05
N ALA A 51 1.78 -11.17 -3.01
CA ALA A 51 2.76 -12.25 -3.14
C ALA A 51 2.27 -13.36 -4.09
N LEU A 52 1.01 -13.79 -3.97
CA LEU A 52 0.41 -14.77 -4.89
C LEU A 52 0.43 -14.32 -6.35
N VAL A 53 0.19 -13.03 -6.61
CA VAL A 53 0.29 -12.46 -7.96
C VAL A 53 1.73 -12.58 -8.46
N CYS A 54 2.72 -12.21 -7.65
CA CYS A 54 4.14 -12.33 -8.00
C CYS A 54 4.53 -13.78 -8.33
N ASP A 55 4.11 -14.74 -7.52
CA ASP A 55 4.37 -16.17 -7.76
C ASP A 55 3.72 -16.66 -9.06
N THR A 56 2.49 -16.21 -9.33
CA THR A 56 1.76 -16.55 -10.55
C THR A 56 2.45 -15.97 -11.80
N ILE A 57 3.02 -14.77 -11.69
CA ILE A 57 3.82 -14.16 -12.77
C ILE A 57 5.06 -15.01 -13.08
N LEU A 58 5.78 -15.46 -12.04
CA LEU A 58 6.95 -16.32 -12.21
C LEU A 58 6.56 -17.64 -12.89
N LYS A 59 5.48 -18.27 -12.44
CA LYS A 59 4.96 -19.50 -13.06
C LYS A 59 4.57 -19.29 -14.52
N SER A 60 3.91 -18.19 -14.85
CA SER A 60 3.53 -17.85 -16.23
C SER A 60 4.76 -17.67 -17.14
N ALA A 61 5.83 -17.06 -16.62
CA ALA A 61 7.09 -16.91 -17.34
C ALA A 61 7.77 -18.25 -17.64
N GLU A 62 7.70 -19.21 -16.71
CA GLU A 62 8.24 -20.56 -16.90
C GLU A 62 7.41 -21.41 -17.87
N THR A 63 6.07 -21.33 -17.80
CA THR A 63 5.19 -22.19 -18.59
C THR A 63 4.86 -21.61 -19.96
N GLY A 64 5.07 -20.30 -20.17
CA GLY A 64 4.66 -19.58 -21.37
C GLY A 64 3.13 -19.50 -21.53
N LYS A 65 2.37 -19.70 -20.46
CA LYS A 65 0.91 -19.74 -20.47
C LYS A 65 0.33 -18.71 -19.51
N LYS A 66 -0.93 -18.34 -19.75
CA LYS A 66 -1.70 -17.58 -18.79
C LYS A 66 -2.02 -18.49 -17.59
N GLU A 67 -1.55 -18.10 -16.41
CA GLU A 67 -1.85 -18.78 -15.16
C GLU A 67 -3.03 -18.10 -14.44
N LEU A 68 -3.88 -18.89 -13.80
CA LEU A 68 -4.96 -18.38 -12.95
C LEU A 68 -4.43 -18.20 -11.53
N ILE A 69 -4.66 -17.04 -10.93
CA ILE A 69 -4.38 -16.81 -9.52
C ILE A 69 -5.43 -17.55 -8.70
N GLN A 70 -4.98 -18.39 -7.77
CA GLN A 70 -5.84 -19.10 -6.82
C GLN A 70 -5.62 -18.50 -5.43
N TYR A 71 -6.71 -18.19 -4.74
CA TYR A 71 -6.77 -17.66 -3.38
C TYR A 71 -7.58 -18.63 -2.51
#